data_AF-A0A6I6W4J1-F1
#
_entry.id   AF-A0A6I6W4J1-F1
#
_cell.length_a   1.000
_cell.length_b   1.000
_cell.length_c   1.000
_cell.angle_alpha   90.00
_cell.angle_beta   90.00
_cell.angle_gamma   90.00
#
_symmetry.space_group_name_H-M   'P 1'
#
loop_
_entity.id
_entity.type
_entity.pdbx_description
1 polymer ?
#
loop_
_entity_poly.entity_id
_entity_poly.type
_entity_poly.pdbx_seq_one_letter_code
_entity_poly.pdbx_strand_id
1 'polypeptide(L)'
;MSTTENFTTTLKPYYDALNRIIDGSPDIVDKDTKITLNAVAIEAGKSPGSIKKSRDVYKPLIEEILTRAEQQKKLVKPGASQVQHAKIKASKAKAVADDYKSKYEAALARELMLIIAWDDANQELRKGKVVPIRPHVRPLTDSKEKE
;
A
#
# COMPACT_ATOMS: atom_id res chain seq x y z
N MET A 1 14.14 6.96 54.10
CA MET A 1 13.20 5.93 53.61
C MET A 1 11.89 6.57 53.09
N SER A 2 11.94 7.66 52.31
CA SER A 2 10.75 8.44 51.92
C SER A 2 10.53 8.60 50.41
N THR A 3 11.50 8.25 49.58
CA THR A 3 11.39 8.47 48.12
C THR A 3 10.74 7.28 47.42
N THR A 4 11.04 6.05 47.84
CA THR A 4 10.56 4.80 47.21
C THR A 4 9.07 4.53 47.37
N GLU A 5 8.50 4.79 48.55
CA GLU A 5 7.07 4.60 48.85
C GLU A 5 6.15 5.56 48.08
N ASN A 6 6.65 6.75 47.73
CA ASN A 6 5.89 7.71 46.93
C ASN A 6 5.87 7.34 45.43
N PHE A 7 6.87 6.59 44.94
CA PHE A 7 6.92 6.16 43.54
C PHE A 7 5.86 5.11 43.21
N THR A 8 5.58 4.18 44.13
CA THR A 8 4.59 3.12 43.93
C THR A 8 3.17 3.69 43.93
N THR A 9 2.88 4.62 44.84
CA THR A 9 1.57 5.28 44.96
C THR A 9 1.21 6.12 43.73
N THR A 10 2.20 6.75 43.09
CA THR A 10 1.96 7.63 41.92
C THR A 10 1.84 6.88 40.60
N LEU A 11 2.50 5.72 40.45
CA LEU A 11 2.46 4.92 39.22
C LEU A 11 1.28 3.93 39.17
N LYS A 12 0.82 3.45 40.33
CA LYS A 12 -0.23 2.43 40.43
C LYS A 12 -1.51 2.75 39.64
N PRO A 13 -2.08 3.98 39.70
CA PRO A 13 -3.27 4.31 38.90
C PRO A 13 -3.08 4.17 37.39
N TYR A 14 -1.85 4.40 36.89
CA TYR A 14 -1.54 4.26 35.47
C TYR A 14 -1.39 2.80 35.04
N TYR A 15 -0.81 1.95 35.89
CA TYR A 15 -0.75 0.51 35.64
C TYR A 15 -2.14 -0.13 35.67
N ASP A 16 -2.98 0.25 36.63
CA ASP A 16 -4.35 -0.23 36.71
C ASP A 16 -5.15 0.19 35.46
N ALA A 17 -4.99 1.45 35.02
CA ALA A 17 -5.58 1.94 33.78
C ALA A 17 -5.08 1.20 32.54
N LEU A 18 -3.77 0.91 32.45
CA LEU A 18 -3.20 0.13 31.35
C LEU A 18 -3.81 -1.28 31.30
N ASN A 19 -3.93 -1.96 32.43
CA ASN A 19 -4.51 -3.29 32.52
C ASN A 19 -5.99 -3.30 32.10
N ARG A 20 -6.80 -2.32 32.56
CA ARG A 20 -8.21 -2.18 32.14
C ARG A 20 -8.38 -2.06 30.62
N ILE A 21 -7.52 -1.26 29.97
CA ILE A 21 -7.55 -1.09 28.51
C ILE A 21 -7.20 -2.41 27.81
N ILE A 22 -6.24 -3.17 28.34
CA ILE A 22 -5.81 -4.44 27.78
C ILE A 22 -6.89 -5.51 27.94
N ASP A 23 -7.57 -5.55 29.09
CA ASP A 23 -8.64 -6.49 29.39
C ASP A 23 -9.95 -6.14 28.65
N GLY A 24 -9.99 -5.02 27.93
CA GLY A 24 -11.15 -4.59 27.14
C GLY A 24 -12.28 -4.00 27.99
N SER A 25 -12.00 -3.63 29.24
CA SER A 25 -12.92 -3.00 30.18
C SER A 25 -12.42 -1.63 30.65
N PRO A 26 -12.22 -0.66 29.73
CA PRO A 26 -11.94 0.72 30.14
C PRO A 26 -13.17 1.36 30.79
N ASP A 27 -12.92 2.21 31.78
CA ASP A 27 -13.94 2.95 32.53
C ASP A 27 -14.25 4.31 31.89
N ILE A 28 -13.24 4.95 31.26
CA ILE A 28 -13.33 6.33 30.73
C ILE A 28 -13.17 6.36 29.22
N VAL A 29 -12.20 5.63 28.67
CA VAL A 29 -11.95 5.60 27.22
C VAL A 29 -12.81 4.57 26.50
N ASP A 30 -12.99 4.71 25.19
CA ASP A 30 -13.74 3.73 24.39
C ASP A 30 -13.04 2.36 24.36
N LYS A 31 -13.84 1.28 24.28
CA LYS A 31 -13.36 -0.11 24.23
C LYS A 31 -12.37 -0.40 23.08
N ASP A 32 -12.51 0.29 21.96
CA ASP A 32 -11.65 0.13 20.78
C ASP A 32 -10.46 1.12 20.75
N THR A 33 -10.19 1.80 21.86
CA THR A 33 -9.12 2.80 21.93
C THR A 33 -7.75 2.12 21.76
N LYS A 34 -6.90 2.75 20.94
CA LYS A 34 -5.50 2.33 20.80
C LYS A 34 -4.73 2.63 22.08
N ILE A 35 -3.98 1.65 22.56
CA ILE A 35 -3.07 1.82 23.70
C ILE A 35 -2.04 2.90 23.33
N THR A 36 -2.14 4.05 24.00
CA THR A 36 -1.24 5.20 23.86
C THR A 36 -1.03 5.84 25.22
N LEU A 37 0.05 6.60 25.38
CA LEU A 37 0.34 7.32 26.63
C LEU A 37 -0.84 8.20 27.07
N ASN A 38 -1.46 8.90 26.12
CA ASN A 38 -2.59 9.78 26.39
C ASN A 38 -3.83 8.99 26.80
N ALA A 39 -4.11 7.86 26.14
CA ALA A 39 -5.25 7.00 26.49
C ALA A 39 -5.12 6.46 27.91
N VAL A 40 -3.93 5.96 28.29
CA VAL A 40 -3.67 5.48 29.65
C VAL A 40 -3.78 6.61 30.68
N ALA A 41 -3.32 7.82 30.34
CA ALA A 41 -3.43 8.96 31.24
C ALA A 41 -4.89 9.41 31.46
N ILE A 42 -5.70 9.42 30.40
CA ILE A 42 -7.14 9.75 30.45
C ILE A 42 -7.89 8.68 31.24
N GLU A 43 -7.60 7.41 31.00
CA GLU A 43 -8.20 6.27 31.71
C GLU A 43 -7.84 6.25 33.20
N ALA A 44 -6.68 6.77 33.57
CA ALA A 44 -6.29 7.00 34.98
C ALA A 44 -6.96 8.24 35.60
N GLY A 45 -7.86 8.92 34.89
CA GLY A 45 -8.52 10.16 35.34
C GLY A 45 -7.58 11.37 35.41
N LYS A 46 -6.51 11.38 34.60
CA LYS A 46 -5.51 12.45 34.56
C LYS A 46 -5.53 13.16 33.20
N SER A 47 -4.86 14.30 33.13
CA SER A 47 -4.74 15.03 31.85
C SER A 47 -3.88 14.22 30.86
N PRO A 48 -4.14 14.32 29.54
CA PRO A 48 -3.45 13.52 28.52
C PRO A 48 -1.93 13.69 28.50
N GLY A 49 -1.40 14.82 29.01
CA GLY A 49 0.04 15.09 29.12
C GLY A 49 0.68 14.75 30.47
N SER A 50 -0.05 14.05 31.36
CA SER A 50 0.44 13.75 32.72
C SER A 50 1.64 12.79 32.75
N ILE A 51 1.73 11.91 31.73
CA ILE A 51 2.86 10.99 31.54
C ILE A 51 3.92 11.68 30.68
N LYS A 52 4.90 12.31 31.33
CA LYS A 52 5.99 13.03 30.65
C LYS A 52 7.21 12.13 30.43
N LYS A 53 7.68 12.03 29.18
CA LYS A 53 8.87 11.25 28.79
C LYS A 53 10.17 11.73 29.44
N SER A 54 10.25 13.01 29.79
CA SER A 54 11.43 13.60 30.44
C SER A 54 11.60 13.18 31.91
N ARG A 55 10.59 12.57 32.53
CA ARG A 55 10.66 12.12 33.92
C ARG A 55 11.04 10.64 33.97
N ASP A 56 12.16 10.34 34.62
CA ASP A 56 12.67 8.97 34.74
C ASP A 56 11.68 8.02 35.43
N VAL A 57 10.84 8.55 36.32
CA VAL A 57 9.80 7.79 37.03
C VAL A 57 8.83 7.09 36.08
N TYR A 58 8.55 7.68 34.92
CA TYR A 58 7.62 7.10 33.94
C TYR A 58 8.30 6.20 32.90
N LYS A 59 9.63 6.15 32.83
CA LYS A 59 10.35 5.30 31.85
C LYS A 59 9.85 3.84 31.82
N PRO A 60 9.79 3.12 32.96
CA PRO A 60 9.34 1.71 32.94
C PRO A 60 7.89 1.57 32.43
N LEU A 61 7.00 2.47 32.88
CA LEU A 61 5.61 2.49 32.43
C LEU A 61 5.50 2.79 30.92
N ILE A 62 6.28 3.74 30.41
CA ILE A 62 6.29 4.11 28.99
C ILE A 62 6.72 2.92 28.13
N GLU A 63 7.80 2.22 28.53
CA GLU A 63 8.29 1.03 27.83
C GLU A 63 7.23 -0.07 27.80
N GLU A 64 6.54 -0.31 28.90
CA GLU A 64 5.47 -1.29 28.96
C GLU A 64 4.29 -0.90 28.06
N ILE A 65 3.83 0.35 28.12
CA ILE A 65 2.75 0.88 27.25
C ILE A 65 3.12 0.69 25.77
N LEU A 66 4.35 1.01 25.39
CA LEU A 66 4.82 0.84 24.00
C LEU A 66 4.81 -0.62 23.58
N THR A 67 5.30 -1.52 24.44
CA THR A 67 5.31 -2.96 24.19
C THR A 67 3.90 -3.51 24.00
N ARG A 68 2.96 -3.15 24.88
CA ARG A 68 1.55 -3.57 24.79
C ARG A 68 0.85 -2.97 23.57
N ALA A 69 1.16 -1.72 23.22
CA ALA A 69 0.64 -1.08 22.02
C ALA A 69 1.11 -1.78 20.72
N GLU A 70 2.35 -2.27 20.68
CA GLU A 70 2.84 -3.09 19.57
C GLU A 70 2.14 -4.45 19.51
N GLN A 71 1.93 -5.09 20.66
CA GLN A 71 1.17 -6.35 20.74
C GLN A 71 -0.28 -6.17 20.25
N GLN A 72 -0.97 -5.11 20.68
CA GLN A 72 -2.32 -4.78 20.22
C GLN A 72 -2.35 -4.59 18.69
N LYS A 73 -1.36 -3.90 18.10
CA LYS A 73 -1.26 -3.74 16.64
C LYS A 73 -1.07 -5.07 15.91
N LYS A 74 -0.30 -6.00 16.48
CA LYS A 74 -0.09 -7.35 15.93
C LYS A 74 -1.39 -8.18 16.00
N LEU A 75 -2.11 -8.10 17.12
CA LEU A 75 -3.34 -8.85 17.37
C LEU A 75 -4.55 -8.34 16.56
N VAL A 76 -4.68 -7.02 16.38
CA VAL A 76 -5.83 -6.42 15.65
C VAL A 76 -5.73 -6.67 14.13
N LYS A 77 -4.55 -7.00 13.59
CA LYS A 77 -4.40 -7.28 12.15
C LYS A 77 -3.43 -8.44 11.85
N PRO A 78 -3.80 -9.69 12.13
CA PRO A 78 -3.02 -10.85 11.68
C PRO A 78 -2.84 -10.90 10.15
N GLY A 79 -3.64 -10.15 9.38
CA GLY A 79 -3.52 -10.02 7.92
C GLY A 79 -2.93 -8.70 7.41
N ALA A 80 -2.62 -7.69 8.23
CA ALA A 80 -2.20 -6.38 7.70
C ALA A 80 -0.90 -6.45 6.90
N SER A 81 0.08 -7.20 7.39
CA SER A 81 1.33 -7.40 6.67
C SER A 81 1.09 -8.10 5.33
N GLN A 82 0.24 -9.14 5.33
CA GLN A 82 -0.12 -9.88 4.12
C GLN A 82 -0.89 -9.02 3.12
N VAL A 83 -1.77 -8.13 3.58
CA VAL A 83 -2.50 -7.16 2.75
C VAL A 83 -1.54 -6.14 2.13
N GLN A 84 -0.55 -5.64 2.89
CA GLN A 84 0.47 -4.74 2.36
C GLN A 84 1.31 -5.43 1.29
N HIS A 85 1.76 -6.66 1.54
CA HIS A 85 2.49 -7.45 0.55
C HIS A 85 1.65 -7.75 -0.70
N ALA A 86 0.37 -8.09 -0.55
CA ALA A 86 -0.54 -8.30 -1.66
C ALA A 86 -0.72 -7.02 -2.49
N LYS A 87 -0.87 -5.86 -1.85
CA LYS A 87 -0.98 -4.56 -2.51
C LYS A 87 0.27 -4.22 -3.33
N ILE A 88 1.45 -4.48 -2.78
CA ILE A 88 2.73 -4.27 -3.49
C ILE A 88 2.86 -5.21 -4.69
N LYS A 89 2.45 -6.49 -4.55
CA LYS A 89 2.46 -7.44 -5.66
C LYS A 89 1.49 -7.01 -6.77
N ALA A 90 0.29 -6.59 -6.40
CA ALA A 90 -0.73 -6.12 -7.34
C ALA A 90 -0.27 -4.87 -8.11
N SER A 91 0.33 -3.89 -7.43
CA SER A 91 0.83 -2.69 -8.09
C SER A 91 1.97 -2.98 -9.07
N LYS A 92 2.88 -3.90 -8.71
CA LYS A 92 3.94 -4.36 -9.60
C LYS A 92 3.39 -5.07 -10.84
N ALA A 93 2.45 -6.01 -10.64
CA ALA A 93 1.83 -6.73 -11.76
C ALA A 93 1.10 -5.77 -12.72
N LYS A 94 0.41 -4.76 -12.17
CA LYS A 94 -0.25 -3.72 -12.97
C LYS A 94 0.75 -2.91 -13.80
N ALA A 95 1.84 -2.44 -13.18
CA ALA A 95 2.87 -1.69 -13.90
C ALA A 95 3.51 -2.50 -15.04
N VAL A 96 3.72 -3.80 -14.82
CA VAL A 96 4.23 -4.71 -15.86
C VAL A 96 3.22 -4.87 -17.00
N ALA A 97 1.93 -5.02 -16.69
CA ALA A 97 0.89 -5.12 -17.71
C ALA A 97 0.78 -3.82 -18.54
N ASP A 98 0.85 -2.66 -17.90
CA ASP A 98 0.82 -1.36 -18.57
C ASP A 98 2.05 -1.15 -19.48
N ASP A 99 3.25 -1.59 -19.05
CA ASP A 99 4.46 -1.57 -19.87
C ASP A 99 4.35 -2.46 -21.12
N TYR A 100 3.87 -3.70 -20.97
CA TYR A 100 3.64 -4.59 -22.10
C TYR A 100 2.58 -4.05 -23.06
N LYS A 101 1.51 -3.45 -22.54
CA LYS A 101 0.47 -2.82 -23.36
C LYS A 101 1.05 -1.68 -24.20
N SER A 102 1.85 -0.79 -23.60
CA SER A 102 2.52 0.31 -24.31
C SER A 102 3.44 -0.21 -25.42
N LYS A 103 4.26 -1.22 -25.12
CA LYS A 103 5.15 -1.85 -26.11
C LYS A 103 4.38 -2.49 -27.27
N TYR A 104 3.26 -3.16 -26.96
CA TYR A 104 2.39 -3.76 -27.96
C TYR A 104 1.76 -2.71 -28.88
N GLU A 105 1.17 -1.66 -28.30
CA GLU A 105 0.57 -0.56 -29.07
C GLU A 105 1.61 0.15 -29.94
N ALA A 106 2.81 0.39 -29.39
CA ALA A 106 3.91 0.98 -30.15
C ALA A 106 4.39 0.09 -31.31
N ALA A 107 4.43 -1.24 -31.12
CA ALA A 107 4.76 -2.18 -32.19
C ALA A 107 3.68 -2.17 -33.27
N LEU A 108 2.41 -2.28 -32.88
CA LEU A 108 1.28 -2.27 -33.80
C LEU A 108 1.24 -0.98 -34.65
N ALA A 109 1.49 0.18 -34.03
CA ALA A 109 1.57 1.45 -34.74
C ALA A 109 2.68 1.46 -35.79
N ARG A 110 3.87 0.92 -35.47
CA ARG A 110 4.97 0.82 -36.44
C ARG A 110 4.60 -0.09 -37.61
N GLU A 111 3.99 -1.25 -37.36
CA GLU A 111 3.57 -2.18 -38.41
C GLU A 111 2.53 -1.53 -39.34
N LEU A 112 1.54 -0.82 -38.78
CA LEU A 112 0.54 -0.10 -39.58
C LEU A 112 1.17 0.98 -40.45
N MET A 113 2.11 1.76 -39.90
CA MET A 113 2.83 2.77 -40.67
C MET A 113 3.69 2.15 -41.78
N LEU A 114 4.31 1.00 -41.53
CA LEU A 114 5.07 0.26 -42.53
C LEU A 114 4.19 -0.25 -43.68
N ILE A 115 3.00 -0.77 -43.37
CA ILE A 115 2.04 -1.22 -44.38
C ILE A 115 1.60 -0.04 -45.27
N ILE A 116 1.28 1.11 -44.67
CA ILE A 116 0.88 2.31 -45.40
C ILE A 116 2.03 2.80 -46.30
N ALA A 117 3.23 2.98 -45.74
CA ALA A 117 4.39 3.43 -46.49
C ALA A 117 4.74 2.47 -47.65
N TRP A 118 4.55 1.16 -47.44
CA TRP A 118 4.76 0.16 -48.47
C TRP A 118 3.71 0.24 -49.59
N ASP A 119 2.43 0.46 -49.26
CA ASP A 119 1.37 0.65 -50.27
C ASP A 119 1.60 1.94 -51.08
N ASP A 120 1.96 3.04 -50.41
CA ASP A 120 2.30 4.32 -51.06
C ASP A 120 3.48 4.16 -52.03
N ALA A 121 4.56 3.51 -51.58
CA ALA A 121 5.73 3.24 -52.42
C ALA A 121 5.38 2.38 -53.65
N ASN A 122 4.54 1.36 -53.46
CA ASN A 122 4.04 0.55 -54.57
C ASN A 122 3.14 1.34 -55.53
N GLN A 123 2.32 2.26 -55.02
CA GLN A 123 1.48 3.11 -55.84
C GLN A 123 2.33 4.03 -56.72
N GLU A 124 3.38 4.63 -56.18
CA GLU A 124 4.33 5.45 -56.95
C GLU A 124 5.05 4.63 -58.02
N LEU A 125 5.50 3.41 -57.69
CA LEU A 125 6.10 2.50 -58.68
C LEU A 125 5.13 2.17 -59.83
N ARG A 126 3.84 2.01 -59.54
CA ARG A 126 2.79 1.77 -60.56
C ARG A 126 2.53 2.99 -61.45
N LYS A 127 2.67 4.20 -60.93
CA LYS A 127 2.54 5.44 -61.71
C LYS A 127 3.72 5.63 -62.67
N GLY A 128 4.90 5.13 -62.31
CA GLY A 128 6.06 5.10 -63.20
C GLY A 128 5.83 4.21 -64.43
N LYS A 129 6.48 4.52 -65.56
CA LYS A 129 6.49 3.68 -66.77
C LYS A 129 7.41 2.44 -66.60
N VAL A 130 7.38 1.81 -65.45
CA VAL A 130 8.27 0.69 -65.11
C VAL A 130 7.42 -0.57 -65.02
N VAL A 131 7.63 -1.51 -65.96
CA VAL A 131 6.97 -2.81 -65.93
C VAL A 131 7.75 -3.72 -64.98
N PRO A 132 7.13 -4.27 -63.92
CA PRO A 132 7.83 -5.15 -63.00
C PRO A 132 8.22 -6.45 -63.69
N ILE A 133 9.45 -6.90 -63.49
CA ILE A 133 10.00 -8.15 -64.08
C ILE A 133 9.22 -9.39 -63.57
N ARG A 134 8.58 -9.29 -62.40
CA ARG A 134 7.69 -10.33 -61.84
C ARG A 134 6.36 -9.72 -61.42
N PRO A 135 5.21 -10.36 -61.70
CA PRO A 135 3.92 -9.86 -61.25
C PRO A 135 3.86 -9.83 -59.73
N HIS A 136 3.37 -8.71 -59.19
CA HIS A 136 3.21 -8.53 -57.76
C HIS A 136 1.92 -9.21 -57.29
N VAL A 137 2.04 -10.19 -56.39
CA VAL A 137 0.89 -10.82 -55.71
C VAL A 137 0.63 -10.03 -54.43
N ARG A 138 -0.51 -9.31 -54.39
CA ARG A 138 -1.01 -8.78 -53.12
C ARG A 138 -1.36 -9.97 -52.23
N PRO A 139 -0.86 -10.07 -50.99
CA PRO A 139 -1.33 -11.09 -50.05
C PRO A 139 -2.84 -10.95 -49.92
N LEU A 140 -3.59 -12.04 -50.13
CA LEU A 140 -5.04 -12.04 -50.00
C LEU A 140 -5.39 -11.56 -48.59
N THR A 141 -6.04 -10.40 -48.49
CA THR A 141 -6.86 -10.12 -47.32
C THR A 141 -8.08 -11.01 -47.47
N ASP A 142 -8.29 -11.93 -46.53
CA ASP A 142 -9.52 -12.72 -46.43
C ASP A 142 -10.69 -11.78 -46.15
N SER A 143 -11.19 -11.15 -47.20
CA SER A 143 -12.42 -10.35 -47.24
C SER A 143 -13.28 -10.83 -48.40
N LYS A 144 -13.54 -12.14 -48.40
CA LYS A 144 -14.70 -12.75 -49.04
C LYS A 144 -15.38 -13.71 -48.07
N GLU A 145 -15.92 -13.19 -46.98
CA GLU A 145 -17.19 -13.69 -46.47
C GLU A 145 -18.26 -12.78 -47.07
N LYS A 146 -18.81 -13.20 -48.21
CA LYS A 146 -20.07 -12.68 -48.76
C LYS A 146 -21.11 -13.78 -48.58
N GLU A 147 -22.24 -13.38 -47.99
CA GLU A 147 -23.62 -13.89 -48.11
C GLU A 147 -23.84 -15.36 -48.49
#